data_AF-A0A3A6N8H7-F1
#
_entry.id   AF-A0A3A6N8H7-F1
#
_cell.length_a   1.000
_cell.length_b   1.000
_cell.length_c   1.000
_cell.angle_alpha   90.00
_cell.angle_beta   90.00
_cell.angle_gamma   90.00
#
_symmetry.space_group_name_H-M   'P 1'
#
loop_
_entity.id
_entity.type
_entity.pdbx_description
1 polymer ?
#
loop_
_entity_poly.entity_id
_entity_poly.type
_entity_poly.pdbx_seq_one_letter_code
_entity_poly.pdbx_strand_id
1 'polypeptide(L)'
;MKYVEIVAEKSSSDIIQAMAEKDKALDFRLGDTGTDGMRQMRVLVSDDTLQSLLDHLQNILGAQPTARITVLPVETSLPVPDEEKRQKEDAATAAREKLYDEVEKGVRLDANFIVLVMLSTVVASIGLMENNVAVIIGAMVIAPLLGPNLALSLGTALGDVALMRKSMQTLLAGIVLAALFSAGLGLTLPSVPLAGEILLRTEISLDAVALALASGAAAALSLTTGLSSVLVGVMVAVALLPPTATMGLMLGTGNFRLAVNAGLLLLINIVCVNLASKVVFLLKGIQPRTWLEKEKARRAMVIYVLVWLVTLLILIFIIFSRRTLGS
;
A
#
# COMPACT_ATOMS: atom_id res chain seq x y z
N MET A 1 20.81 14.96 3.62
CA MET A 1 21.72 16.13 3.59
C MET A 1 21.79 16.64 2.17
N LYS A 2 21.78 17.95 2.04
CA LYS A 2 22.01 18.63 0.77
C LYS A 2 23.20 19.55 0.90
N TYR A 3 23.93 19.64 -0.19
CA TYR A 3 24.96 20.63 -0.38
C TYR A 3 24.36 21.77 -1.18
N VAL A 4 24.22 22.93 -0.55
CA VAL A 4 23.67 24.12 -1.17
C VAL A 4 24.83 25.02 -1.56
N GLU A 5 25.01 25.19 -2.86
CA GLU A 5 25.96 26.13 -3.43
C GLU A 5 25.24 27.42 -3.79
N ILE A 6 25.75 28.54 -3.29
CA ILE A 6 25.17 29.87 -3.45
C ILE A 6 26.24 30.74 -4.10
N VAL A 7 25.92 31.34 -5.25
CA VAL A 7 26.77 32.34 -5.90
C VAL A 7 26.01 33.66 -5.86
N ALA A 8 26.51 34.62 -5.09
CA ALA A 8 25.86 35.91 -4.87
C ALA A 8 26.90 37.02 -4.69
N GLU A 9 26.48 38.29 -4.67
CA GLU A 9 27.39 39.41 -4.43
C GLU A 9 28.08 39.28 -3.06
N LYS A 10 29.33 39.75 -2.99
CA LYS A 10 30.12 39.77 -1.74
C LYS A 10 29.40 40.48 -0.58
N SER A 11 28.58 41.48 -0.87
CA SER A 11 27.78 42.23 0.10
C SER A 11 26.83 41.35 0.93
N SER A 12 26.44 40.19 0.39
CA SER A 12 25.47 39.29 0.99
C SER A 12 26.09 38.17 1.85
N SER A 13 27.42 38.07 1.92
CA SER A 13 28.10 36.96 2.60
C SER A 13 27.78 36.87 4.09
N ASP A 14 27.74 38.02 4.77
CA ASP A 14 27.60 38.07 6.22
C ASP A 14 26.16 37.72 6.64
N ILE A 15 25.19 38.10 5.82
CA ILE A 15 23.78 37.76 6.02
C ILE A 15 23.56 36.26 5.82
N ILE A 16 24.14 35.68 4.76
CA ILE A 16 24.03 34.25 4.46
C ILE A 16 24.70 33.41 5.56
N GLN A 17 25.84 33.86 6.08
CA GLN A 17 26.51 33.20 7.21
C GLN A 17 25.64 33.21 8.47
N ALA A 18 25.07 34.35 8.85
CA ALA A 18 24.18 34.46 10.01
C ALA A 18 22.94 33.56 9.88
N MET A 19 22.43 33.37 8.66
CA MET A 19 21.33 32.45 8.39
C MET A 19 21.72 30.99 8.50
N ALA A 20 22.89 30.63 7.95
CA ALA A 20 23.42 29.28 8.08
C ALA A 20 23.58 28.91 9.58
N GLU A 21 24.03 29.84 10.41
CA GLU A 21 24.09 29.65 11.86
C GLU A 21 22.70 29.53 12.51
N LYS A 22 21.75 30.38 12.13
CA LYS A 22 20.36 30.35 12.63
C LYS A 22 19.64 29.04 12.30
N ASP A 23 19.79 28.55 11.07
CA ASP A 23 19.18 27.31 10.58
C ASP A 23 20.01 26.05 10.94
N LYS A 24 21.02 26.20 11.82
CA LYS A 24 21.89 25.13 12.31
C LYS A 24 22.53 24.32 11.17
N ALA A 25 23.11 25.01 10.20
CA ALA A 25 23.89 24.38 9.14
C ALA A 25 25.03 23.54 9.74
N LEU A 26 25.26 22.38 9.14
CA LEU A 26 26.28 21.42 9.56
C LEU A 26 27.68 21.91 9.19
N ASP A 27 27.80 22.62 8.07
CA ASP A 27 29.04 23.29 7.64
C ASP A 27 28.70 24.51 6.79
N PHE A 28 29.55 25.53 6.88
CA PHE A 28 29.46 26.74 6.06
C PHE A 28 30.86 27.15 5.60
N ARG A 29 31.05 27.29 4.29
CA ARG A 29 32.34 27.64 3.67
C ARG A 29 32.18 28.79 2.69
N LEU A 30 33.07 29.77 2.83
CA LEU A 30 33.22 30.88 1.90
C LEU A 30 34.30 30.52 0.88
N GLY A 31 33.99 30.67 -0.41
CA GLY A 31 34.95 30.61 -1.49
C GLY A 31 35.53 31.99 -1.82
N ASP A 32 36.45 32.00 -2.78
CA ASP A 32 37.04 33.23 -3.29
C ASP A 32 36.04 34.07 -4.08
N THR A 33 36.36 35.36 -4.22
CA THR A 33 35.54 36.29 -4.99
C THR A 33 36.02 36.25 -6.43
N GLY A 34 35.12 35.94 -7.36
CA GLY A 34 35.39 35.95 -8.78
C GLY A 34 35.71 37.36 -9.29
N THR A 35 36.28 37.43 -10.50
CA THR A 35 36.56 38.69 -11.20
C THR A 35 35.30 39.47 -11.57
N ASP A 36 34.15 38.83 -11.48
CA ASP A 36 32.79 39.38 -11.66
C ASP A 36 32.21 39.99 -10.38
N GLY A 37 32.94 39.97 -9.26
CA GLY A 37 32.48 40.48 -7.96
C GLY A 37 31.56 39.53 -7.18
N MET A 38 31.29 38.34 -7.73
CA MET A 38 30.46 37.32 -7.11
C MET A 38 31.31 36.43 -6.21
N ARG A 39 30.70 35.93 -5.13
CA ARG A 39 31.34 35.03 -4.17
C ARG A 39 30.57 33.72 -4.10
N GLN A 40 31.29 32.62 -4.26
CA GLN A 40 30.76 31.28 -4.05
C GLN A 40 30.71 30.98 -2.55
N MET A 41 29.58 30.45 -2.08
CA MET A 41 29.33 30.09 -0.70
C MET A 41 28.71 28.70 -0.69
N ARG A 42 29.10 27.87 0.28
CA ARG A 42 28.69 26.47 0.32
C ARG A 42 28.18 26.14 1.70
N VAL A 43 26.97 25.61 1.76
CA VAL A 43 26.28 25.28 3.00
C VAL A 43 25.92 23.80 2.98
N LEU A 44 26.30 23.07 4.01
CA LEU A 44 25.84 21.71 4.24
C LEU A 44 24.67 21.75 5.22
N VAL A 45 23.50 21.32 4.79
CA VAL A 45 22.30 21.28 5.61
C VAL A 45 21.66 19.90 5.62
N SER A 46 20.97 19.61 6.71
CA SER A 46 20.10 18.44 6.81
C SER A 46 18.80 18.65 6.02
N ASP A 47 18.10 17.56 5.72
CA ASP A 47 16.94 17.63 4.81
C ASP A 47 15.73 18.35 5.47
N ASP A 48 15.71 18.46 6.79
CA ASP A 48 14.72 19.17 7.60
C ASP A 48 14.91 20.69 7.62
N THR A 49 16.14 21.19 7.49
CA THR A 49 16.45 22.63 7.52
C THR A 49 16.60 23.26 6.13
N LEU A 50 16.71 22.43 5.08
CA LEU A 50 16.85 22.87 3.70
C LEU A 50 15.76 23.86 3.25
N GLN A 51 14.49 23.55 3.54
CA GLN A 51 13.38 24.37 3.04
C GLN A 51 13.39 25.76 3.69
N SER A 52 13.60 25.82 5.01
CA SER A 52 13.78 27.09 5.75
C SER A 52 14.89 27.93 5.13
N LEU A 53 16.05 27.31 4.87
CA LEU A 53 17.18 27.97 4.25
C LEU A 53 16.85 28.49 2.83
N LEU A 54 16.15 27.71 2.00
CA LEU A 54 15.78 28.14 0.65
C LEU A 54 14.81 29.32 0.64
N ASP A 55 13.79 29.29 1.51
CA ASP A 55 12.81 30.38 1.64
C ASP A 55 13.50 31.67 2.09
N HIS A 56 14.41 31.54 3.06
CA HIS A 56 15.28 32.60 3.55
C HIS A 56 16.19 33.18 2.45
N LEU A 57 16.88 32.33 1.68
CA LEU A 57 17.77 32.75 0.60
C LEU A 57 17.00 33.41 -0.55
N GLN A 58 15.82 32.90 -0.92
CA GLN A 58 14.98 33.51 -1.96
C GLN A 58 14.53 34.93 -1.59
N ASN A 59 14.18 35.17 -0.32
CA ASN A 59 13.76 36.50 0.13
C ASN A 59 14.89 37.55 0.02
N ILE A 60 16.13 37.15 0.23
CA ILE A 60 17.29 38.06 0.21
C ILE A 60 17.88 38.19 -1.20
N LEU A 61 18.06 37.07 -1.87
CA LEU A 61 18.70 37.00 -3.19
C LEU A 61 17.73 37.26 -4.34
N GLY A 62 16.41 37.28 -4.09
CA GLY A 62 15.40 37.57 -5.11
C GLY A 62 15.55 38.95 -5.76
N ALA A 63 16.27 39.87 -5.12
CA ALA A 63 16.62 41.18 -5.68
C ALA A 63 17.87 41.16 -6.59
N GLN A 64 18.62 40.05 -6.63
CA GLN A 64 19.86 39.90 -7.41
C GLN A 64 19.62 38.99 -8.63
N PRO A 65 19.52 39.54 -9.85
CA PRO A 65 19.22 38.75 -11.05
C PRO A 65 20.34 37.77 -11.45
N THR A 66 21.57 37.97 -10.95
CA THR A 66 22.74 37.12 -11.20
C THR A 66 22.99 36.10 -10.10
N ALA A 67 22.22 36.12 -9.02
CA ALA A 67 22.39 35.16 -7.92
C ALA A 67 21.91 33.77 -8.33
N ARG A 68 22.69 32.75 -7.97
CA ARG A 68 22.36 31.35 -8.28
C ARG A 68 22.41 30.51 -7.00
N ILE A 69 21.38 29.70 -6.81
CA ILE A 69 21.30 28.69 -5.76
C ILE A 69 21.22 27.32 -6.42
N THR A 70 22.18 26.45 -6.15
CA THR A 70 22.24 25.08 -6.65
C THR A 70 22.16 24.12 -5.47
N VAL A 71 21.21 23.18 -5.52
CA VAL A 71 21.04 22.16 -4.48
C VAL A 71 21.51 20.82 -5.01
N LEU A 72 22.55 20.26 -4.38
CA LEU A 72 23.15 18.98 -4.74
C LEU A 72 22.84 17.93 -3.67
N PRO A 73 22.39 16.72 -4.05
CA PRO A 73 22.25 15.62 -3.11
C PRO A 73 23.64 15.16 -2.63
N VAL A 74 23.82 15.01 -1.32
CA VAL A 74 25.03 14.41 -0.74
C VAL A 74 24.76 12.95 -0.43
N GLU A 75 25.42 12.06 -1.18
CA GLU A 75 25.31 10.62 -0.95
C GLU A 75 26.02 10.19 0.34
N THR A 76 27.18 10.76 0.63
CA THR A 76 27.96 10.47 1.85
C THR A 76 28.83 11.66 2.23
N SER A 77 28.93 11.97 3.52
CA SER A 77 29.92 12.90 4.07
C SER A 77 30.45 12.36 5.40
N LEU A 78 31.73 12.59 5.67
CA LEU A 78 32.38 12.23 6.93
C LEU A 78 32.86 13.52 7.63
N PRO A 79 32.65 13.67 8.94
CA PRO A 79 32.00 12.73 9.88
C PRO A 79 30.48 12.68 9.71
N VAL A 80 29.87 11.53 10.04
CA VAL A 80 28.40 11.31 9.92
C VAL A 80 27.70 11.86 11.17
N PRO A 81 26.82 12.87 11.08
CA PRO A 81 26.00 13.30 12.21
C PRO A 81 24.78 12.37 12.40
N ASP A 82 24.46 12.01 13.65
CA ASP A 82 23.29 11.21 14.11
C ASP A 82 23.06 9.86 13.37
N GLU A 83 23.89 8.86 13.67
CA GLU A 83 23.86 7.50 13.09
C GLU A 83 22.51 6.77 13.23
N GLU A 84 21.80 6.92 14.36
CA GLU A 84 20.60 6.12 14.63
C GLU A 84 19.37 6.53 13.81
N LYS A 85 19.19 7.83 13.54
CA LYS A 85 18.04 8.32 12.76
C LYS A 85 18.23 8.02 11.28
N ARG A 86 19.45 8.18 10.78
CA ARG A 86 19.78 8.00 9.36
C ARG A 86 19.78 6.53 8.95
N GLN A 87 20.34 5.63 9.77
CA GLN A 87 20.23 4.18 9.52
C GLN A 87 18.78 3.71 9.49
N LYS A 88 17.91 4.24 10.36
CA LYS A 88 16.47 3.91 10.36
C LYS A 88 15.76 4.44 9.12
N GLU A 89 16.09 5.64 8.64
CA GLU A 89 15.50 6.22 7.41
C GLU A 89 15.99 5.51 6.13
N ASP A 90 17.28 5.20 6.04
CA ASP A 90 17.87 4.50 4.89
C ASP A 90 17.39 3.04 4.84
N ALA A 91 17.29 2.37 6.00
CA ALA A 91 16.71 1.02 6.09
C ALA A 91 15.22 1.02 5.77
N ALA A 92 14.45 2.03 6.21
CA ALA A 92 13.02 2.16 5.88
C ALA A 92 12.81 2.42 4.39
N THR A 93 13.69 3.20 3.75
CA THR A 93 13.64 3.49 2.31
C THR A 93 13.97 2.25 1.48
N ALA A 94 15.04 1.54 1.83
CA ALA A 94 15.41 0.29 1.15
C ALA A 94 14.38 -0.83 1.35
N ALA A 95 13.80 -0.94 2.56
CA ALA A 95 12.71 -1.89 2.83
C ALA A 95 11.46 -1.55 2.01
N ARG A 96 11.14 -0.26 1.84
CA ARG A 96 10.03 0.20 1.01
C ARG A 96 10.24 -0.13 -0.46
N GLU A 97 11.41 0.17 -1.04
CA GLU A 97 11.66 -0.09 -2.46
C GLU A 97 11.55 -1.58 -2.77
N LYS A 98 12.14 -2.44 -1.92
CA LYS A 98 11.96 -3.89 -2.02
C LYS A 98 10.50 -4.32 -1.94
N LEU A 99 9.74 -3.76 -0.99
CA LEU A 99 8.31 -4.04 -0.86
C LEU A 99 7.55 -3.63 -2.13
N TYR A 100 7.85 -2.44 -2.64
CA TYR A 100 7.20 -1.88 -3.81
C TYR A 100 7.44 -2.76 -5.04
N ASP A 101 8.69 -3.19 -5.26
CA ASP A 101 9.05 -4.08 -6.36
C ASP A 101 8.40 -5.47 -6.26
N GLU A 102 8.32 -6.02 -5.04
CA GLU A 102 7.68 -7.32 -4.80
C GLU A 102 6.17 -7.25 -5.07
N VAL A 103 5.54 -6.19 -4.60
CA VAL A 103 4.10 -5.98 -4.70
C VAL A 103 3.69 -5.57 -6.11
N GLU A 104 4.46 -4.72 -6.80
CA GLU A 104 4.16 -4.26 -8.17
C GLU A 104 4.11 -5.43 -9.17
N LYS A 105 4.96 -6.44 -8.99
CA LYS A 105 4.92 -7.67 -9.81
C LYS A 105 3.55 -8.35 -9.73
N GLY A 106 2.90 -8.32 -8.58
CA GLY A 106 1.57 -8.89 -8.36
C GLY A 106 0.41 -8.05 -8.91
N VAL A 107 0.63 -6.81 -9.36
CA VAL A 107 -0.44 -5.90 -9.82
C VAL A 107 -0.67 -5.97 -11.33
N ARG A 108 0.20 -6.65 -12.08
CA ARG A 108 0.13 -6.66 -13.55
C ARG A 108 -1.09 -7.47 -14.01
N LEU A 109 -2.04 -6.79 -14.65
CA LEU A 109 -3.14 -7.43 -15.36
C LEU A 109 -2.62 -7.92 -16.72
N ASP A 110 -1.93 -9.05 -16.72
CA ASP A 110 -1.40 -9.70 -17.91
C ASP A 110 -2.17 -10.98 -18.27
N ALA A 111 -1.80 -11.61 -19.39
CA ALA A 111 -2.44 -12.85 -19.84
C ALA A 111 -2.27 -13.99 -18.81
N ASN A 112 -1.13 -14.03 -18.10
CA ASN A 112 -0.86 -15.05 -17.10
C ASN A 112 -1.81 -14.90 -15.90
N PHE A 113 -2.02 -13.67 -15.42
CA PHE A 113 -2.98 -13.36 -14.36
C PHE A 113 -4.37 -13.84 -14.75
N ILE A 114 -4.84 -13.50 -15.96
CA ILE A 114 -6.15 -13.89 -16.46
C ILE A 114 -6.31 -15.41 -16.53
N VAL A 115 -5.31 -16.12 -17.08
CA VAL A 115 -5.31 -17.59 -17.17
C VAL A 115 -5.30 -18.24 -15.79
N LEU A 116 -4.46 -17.76 -14.87
CA LEU A 116 -4.41 -18.28 -13.49
C LEU A 116 -5.73 -18.08 -12.76
N VAL A 117 -6.38 -16.93 -12.92
CA VAL A 117 -7.71 -16.69 -12.33
C VAL A 117 -8.75 -17.63 -12.94
N MET A 118 -8.77 -17.85 -14.25
CA MET A 118 -9.71 -18.81 -14.86
C MET A 118 -9.47 -20.24 -14.36
N LEU A 119 -8.22 -20.72 -14.42
CA LEU A 119 -7.87 -22.08 -14.00
C LEU A 119 -8.17 -22.31 -12.52
N SER A 120 -7.77 -21.37 -11.64
CA SER A 120 -8.10 -21.45 -10.23
C SER A 120 -9.61 -21.41 -9.97
N THR A 121 -10.38 -20.65 -10.75
CA THR A 121 -11.86 -20.61 -10.63
C THR A 121 -12.48 -21.96 -10.99
N VAL A 122 -11.97 -22.66 -12.02
CA VAL A 122 -12.41 -24.03 -12.35
C VAL A 122 -12.13 -24.97 -11.18
N VAL A 123 -10.88 -24.98 -10.69
CA VAL A 123 -10.46 -25.86 -9.59
C VAL A 123 -11.25 -25.55 -8.32
N ALA A 124 -11.47 -24.28 -8.00
CA ALA A 124 -12.27 -23.85 -6.86
C ALA A 124 -13.73 -24.30 -7.00
N SER A 125 -14.33 -24.14 -8.17
CA SER A 125 -15.72 -24.53 -8.41
C SER A 125 -15.91 -26.04 -8.24
N ILE A 126 -15.00 -26.85 -8.80
CA ILE A 126 -15.00 -28.30 -8.62
C ILE A 126 -14.80 -28.65 -7.15
N GLY A 127 -13.80 -28.05 -6.48
CA GLY A 127 -13.54 -28.29 -5.06
C GLY A 127 -14.72 -27.96 -4.15
N LEU A 128 -15.43 -26.86 -4.44
CA LEU A 128 -16.64 -26.45 -3.73
C LEU A 128 -17.79 -27.43 -3.94
N MET A 129 -17.99 -27.91 -5.17
CA MET A 129 -19.05 -28.88 -5.50
C MET A 129 -18.79 -30.26 -4.89
N GLU A 130 -17.55 -30.71 -4.92
CA GLU A 130 -17.11 -32.00 -4.36
C GLU A 130 -16.87 -31.94 -2.84
N ASN A 131 -17.14 -30.79 -2.20
CA ASN A 131 -16.89 -30.57 -0.78
C ASN A 131 -15.44 -30.93 -0.34
N ASN A 132 -14.47 -30.63 -1.20
CA ASN A 132 -13.08 -31.03 -1.05
C ASN A 132 -12.18 -29.85 -0.67
N VAL A 133 -11.93 -29.73 0.64
CA VAL A 133 -11.10 -28.67 1.23
C VAL A 133 -9.70 -28.60 0.61
N ALA A 134 -9.06 -29.74 0.33
CA ALA A 134 -7.70 -29.77 -0.22
C ALA A 134 -7.63 -29.15 -1.62
N VAL A 135 -8.64 -29.43 -2.46
CA VAL A 135 -8.74 -28.85 -3.82
C VAL A 135 -9.04 -27.35 -3.74
N ILE A 136 -9.92 -26.94 -2.83
CA ILE A 136 -10.24 -25.52 -2.59
C ILE A 136 -8.97 -24.76 -2.16
N ILE A 137 -8.19 -25.32 -1.22
CA ILE A 137 -6.92 -24.73 -0.78
C ILE A 137 -5.94 -24.61 -1.95
N GLY A 138 -5.82 -25.65 -2.78
CA GLY A 138 -4.99 -25.62 -3.99
C GLY A 138 -5.38 -24.47 -4.93
N ALA A 139 -6.68 -24.28 -5.16
CA ALA A 139 -7.18 -23.16 -5.97
C ALA A 139 -6.84 -21.79 -5.36
N MET A 140 -6.92 -21.63 -4.04
CA MET A 140 -6.56 -20.39 -3.35
C MET A 140 -5.09 -20.02 -3.56
N VAL A 141 -4.18 -21.00 -3.54
CA VAL A 141 -2.74 -20.79 -3.73
C VAL A 141 -2.40 -20.44 -5.18
N ILE A 142 -3.16 -20.96 -6.14
CA ILE A 142 -2.97 -20.66 -7.58
C ILE A 142 -3.42 -19.24 -7.92
N ALA A 143 -4.51 -18.75 -7.31
CA ALA A 143 -5.10 -17.47 -7.68
C ALA A 143 -4.29 -16.25 -7.20
N PRO A 144 -3.82 -15.38 -8.11
CA PRO A 144 -3.01 -14.22 -7.76
C PRO A 144 -3.82 -13.03 -7.21
N LEU A 145 -4.92 -13.26 -6.49
CA LEU A 145 -5.81 -12.18 -6.01
C LEU A 145 -5.26 -11.46 -4.77
N LEU A 146 -4.42 -12.11 -3.98
CA LEU A 146 -3.85 -11.52 -2.76
C LEU A 146 -2.83 -10.40 -3.09
N GLY A 147 -2.06 -10.55 -4.17
CA GLY A 147 -1.06 -9.58 -4.60
C GLY A 147 -1.63 -8.18 -4.83
N PRO A 148 -2.61 -8.01 -5.74
CA PRO A 148 -3.31 -6.74 -5.95
C PRO A 148 -3.96 -6.17 -4.68
N ASN A 149 -4.45 -7.02 -3.77
CA ASN A 149 -5.04 -6.56 -2.51
C ASN A 149 -4.01 -5.98 -1.54
N LEU A 150 -2.84 -6.62 -1.42
CA LEU A 150 -1.72 -6.10 -0.63
C LEU A 150 -1.10 -4.85 -1.28
N ALA A 151 -1.11 -4.78 -2.61
CA ALA A 151 -0.70 -3.60 -3.35
C ALA A 151 -1.61 -2.39 -3.14
N LEU A 152 -2.91 -2.63 -3.10
CA LEU A 152 -3.88 -1.61 -2.73
C LEU A 152 -3.58 -1.10 -1.30
N SER A 153 -3.33 -2.02 -0.37
CA SER A 153 -2.98 -1.68 1.02
C SER A 153 -1.71 -0.83 1.09
N LEU A 154 -0.65 -1.23 0.39
CA LEU A 154 0.63 -0.53 0.34
C LEU A 154 0.49 0.86 -0.32
N GLY A 155 -0.23 0.93 -1.45
CA GLY A 155 -0.53 2.19 -2.12
C GLY A 155 -1.27 3.17 -1.19
N THR A 156 -2.23 2.68 -0.40
CA THR A 156 -2.93 3.53 0.58
C THR A 156 -2.05 3.98 1.75
N ALA A 157 -1.05 3.17 2.14
CA ALA A 157 -0.09 3.53 3.18
C ALA A 157 0.93 4.56 2.69
N LEU A 158 1.36 4.45 1.44
CA LEU A 158 2.30 5.36 0.78
C LEU A 158 1.65 6.62 0.20
N GLY A 159 0.31 6.65 0.07
CA GLY A 159 -0.40 7.73 -0.62
C GLY A 159 -0.22 7.70 -2.14
N ASP A 160 0.19 6.56 -2.69
CA ASP A 160 0.44 6.38 -4.12
C ASP A 160 -0.87 6.06 -4.86
N VAL A 161 -1.50 7.11 -5.39
CA VAL A 161 -2.78 7.01 -6.11
C VAL A 161 -2.64 6.18 -7.39
N ALA A 162 -1.47 6.18 -8.05
CA ALA A 162 -1.26 5.41 -9.26
C ALA A 162 -1.23 3.91 -8.94
N LEU A 163 -0.47 3.51 -7.91
CA LEU A 163 -0.46 2.13 -7.43
C LEU A 163 -1.84 1.70 -6.93
N MET A 164 -2.54 2.55 -6.17
CA MET A 164 -3.90 2.27 -5.70
C MET A 164 -4.86 1.98 -6.86
N ARG A 165 -4.87 2.84 -7.89
CA ARG A 165 -5.76 2.69 -9.04
C ARG A 165 -5.45 1.41 -9.82
N LYS A 166 -4.18 1.15 -10.10
CA LYS A 166 -3.73 -0.05 -10.83
C LYS A 166 -4.10 -1.32 -10.05
N SER A 167 -3.86 -1.33 -8.74
CA SER A 167 -4.17 -2.44 -7.83
C SER A 167 -5.67 -2.71 -7.73
N MET A 168 -6.48 -1.66 -7.59
CA MET A 168 -7.93 -1.77 -7.57
C MET A 168 -8.47 -2.31 -8.89
N GLN A 169 -7.96 -1.82 -10.04
CA GLN A 169 -8.37 -2.30 -11.36
C GLN A 169 -8.05 -3.79 -11.54
N THR A 170 -6.84 -4.22 -11.20
CA THR A 170 -6.44 -5.63 -11.32
C THR A 170 -7.23 -6.52 -10.37
N LEU A 171 -7.44 -6.10 -9.11
CA LEU A 171 -8.25 -6.84 -8.15
C LEU A 171 -9.70 -7.01 -8.62
N LEU A 172 -10.34 -5.91 -9.04
CA LEU A 172 -11.71 -5.95 -9.54
C LEU A 172 -11.83 -6.77 -10.82
N ALA A 173 -10.88 -6.65 -11.76
CA ALA A 173 -10.86 -7.47 -12.97
C ALA A 173 -10.78 -8.96 -12.64
N GLY A 174 -9.91 -9.35 -11.70
CA GLY A 174 -9.80 -10.73 -11.23
C GLY A 174 -11.08 -11.25 -10.56
N ILE A 175 -11.67 -10.45 -9.66
CA ILE A 175 -12.93 -10.81 -8.98
C ILE A 175 -14.08 -10.95 -9.97
N VAL A 176 -14.26 -9.97 -10.88
CA VAL A 176 -15.32 -9.99 -11.89
C VAL A 176 -15.14 -11.18 -12.82
N LEU A 177 -13.92 -11.45 -13.26
CA LEU A 177 -13.64 -12.58 -14.14
C LEU A 177 -13.94 -13.91 -13.46
N ALA A 178 -13.48 -14.11 -12.22
CA ALA A 178 -13.79 -15.31 -11.45
C ALA A 178 -15.30 -15.46 -11.19
N ALA A 179 -16.00 -14.38 -10.84
CA ALA A 179 -17.43 -14.39 -10.58
C ALA A 179 -18.26 -14.71 -11.84
N LEU A 180 -17.93 -14.10 -12.99
CA LEU A 180 -18.61 -14.36 -14.25
C LEU A 180 -18.37 -15.79 -14.74
N PHE A 181 -17.13 -16.27 -14.62
CA PHE A 181 -16.79 -17.61 -15.07
C PHE A 181 -17.48 -18.69 -14.21
N SER A 182 -17.46 -18.52 -12.88
CA SER A 182 -18.18 -19.42 -11.97
C SER A 182 -19.71 -19.30 -12.09
N ALA A 183 -20.26 -18.13 -12.42
CA ALA A 183 -21.67 -17.99 -12.76
C ALA A 183 -22.04 -18.73 -14.05
N GLY A 184 -21.19 -18.69 -15.07
CA GLY A 184 -21.35 -19.49 -16.29
C GLY A 184 -21.35 -21.00 -16.02
N LEU A 185 -20.49 -21.46 -15.10
CA LEU A 185 -20.51 -22.85 -14.62
C LEU A 185 -21.82 -23.16 -13.88
N GLY A 186 -22.25 -22.28 -12.97
CA GLY A 186 -23.51 -22.45 -12.23
C GLY A 186 -24.76 -22.50 -13.09
N LEU A 187 -24.76 -21.84 -14.26
CA LEU A 187 -25.86 -21.89 -15.24
C LEU A 187 -25.88 -23.19 -16.05
N THR A 188 -24.71 -23.74 -16.38
CA THR A 188 -24.60 -24.94 -17.24
C THR A 188 -24.71 -26.23 -16.45
N LEU A 189 -24.46 -26.21 -15.14
CA LEU A 189 -24.50 -27.37 -14.27
C LEU A 189 -25.92 -27.57 -13.70
N PRO A 190 -26.62 -28.67 -14.04
CA PRO A 190 -28.05 -28.86 -13.72
C PRO A 190 -28.38 -28.96 -12.23
N SER A 191 -27.38 -29.19 -11.36
CA SER A 191 -27.54 -29.13 -9.91
C SER A 191 -26.19 -28.91 -9.23
N VAL A 192 -25.89 -27.68 -8.83
CA VAL A 192 -24.79 -27.41 -7.90
C VAL A 192 -25.27 -27.82 -6.50
N PRO A 193 -24.70 -28.86 -5.87
CA PRO A 193 -25.13 -29.27 -4.54
C PRO A 193 -24.83 -28.15 -3.54
N LEU A 194 -25.74 -27.94 -2.57
CA LEU A 194 -25.49 -27.09 -1.40
C LEU A 194 -24.53 -27.82 -0.44
N ALA A 195 -23.30 -28.03 -0.89
CA ALA A 195 -22.24 -28.66 -0.13
C ALA A 195 -21.86 -27.83 1.11
N GLY A 196 -21.33 -28.50 2.13
CA GLY A 196 -20.92 -27.85 3.38
C GLY A 196 -19.93 -26.71 3.14
N GLU A 197 -18.93 -26.90 2.27
CA GLU A 197 -17.96 -25.86 1.93
C GLU A 197 -18.60 -24.63 1.26
N ILE A 198 -19.62 -24.82 0.40
CA ILE A 198 -20.36 -23.69 -0.19
C ILE A 198 -21.08 -22.90 0.90
N LEU A 199 -21.76 -23.60 1.80
CA LEU A 199 -22.50 -22.97 2.91
C LEU A 199 -21.56 -22.19 3.84
N LEU A 200 -20.39 -22.77 4.18
CA LEU A 200 -19.36 -22.10 4.98
C LEU A 200 -18.84 -20.79 4.35
N ARG A 201 -18.86 -20.67 3.01
CA ARG A 201 -18.51 -19.41 2.32
C ARG A 201 -19.67 -18.43 2.20
N THR A 202 -20.84 -18.76 2.75
CA THR A 202 -22.02 -17.88 2.85
C THR A 202 -22.37 -17.53 4.30
N GLU A 203 -21.72 -18.16 5.27
CA GLU A 203 -21.87 -17.81 6.67
C GLU A 203 -20.98 -16.62 7.00
N ILE A 204 -21.62 -15.56 7.51
CA ILE A 204 -20.91 -14.35 7.92
C ILE A 204 -20.80 -14.37 9.44
N SER A 205 -19.59 -14.57 9.94
CA SER A 205 -19.28 -14.65 11.37
C SER A 205 -18.29 -13.57 11.80
N LEU A 206 -18.31 -13.22 13.10
CA LEU A 206 -17.29 -12.35 13.68
C LEU A 206 -15.91 -13.02 13.69
N ASP A 207 -15.88 -14.35 13.74
CA ASP A 207 -14.66 -15.16 13.68
C ASP A 207 -13.94 -14.96 12.33
N ALA A 208 -14.71 -14.84 11.23
CA ALA A 208 -14.16 -14.53 9.91
C ALA A 208 -13.52 -13.13 9.88
N VAL A 209 -14.11 -12.14 10.55
CA VAL A 209 -13.53 -10.78 10.68
C VAL A 209 -12.21 -10.84 11.45
N ALA A 210 -12.17 -11.53 12.59
CA ALA A 210 -10.96 -11.68 13.40
C ALA A 210 -9.85 -12.40 12.62
N LEU A 211 -10.20 -13.49 11.93
CA LEU A 211 -9.27 -14.26 11.09
C LEU A 211 -8.72 -13.40 9.94
N ALA A 212 -9.57 -12.62 9.26
CA ALA A 212 -9.16 -11.77 8.16
C ALA A 212 -8.24 -10.63 8.61
N LEU A 213 -8.51 -10.03 9.78
CA LEU A 213 -7.63 -9.02 10.39
C LEU A 213 -6.27 -9.62 10.76
N ALA A 214 -6.25 -10.75 11.47
CA ALA A 214 -5.01 -11.42 11.86
C ALA A 214 -4.18 -11.82 10.63
N SER A 215 -4.82 -12.36 9.61
CA SER A 215 -4.15 -12.79 8.38
C SER A 215 -3.66 -11.61 7.54
N GLY A 216 -4.41 -10.51 7.48
CA GLY A 216 -3.96 -9.27 6.83
C GLY A 216 -2.74 -8.65 7.52
N ALA A 217 -2.70 -8.71 8.85
CA ALA A 217 -1.52 -8.31 9.61
C ALA A 217 -0.34 -9.25 9.34
N ALA A 218 -0.57 -10.56 9.31
CA ALA A 218 0.46 -11.55 8.98
C ALA A 218 1.02 -11.38 7.56
N ALA A 219 0.18 -11.10 6.56
CA ALA A 219 0.65 -10.84 5.19
C ALA A 219 1.48 -9.56 5.10
N ALA A 220 1.07 -8.48 5.75
CA ALA A 220 1.87 -7.26 5.78
C ALA A 220 3.20 -7.47 6.51
N LEU A 221 3.19 -8.18 7.65
CA LEU A 221 4.41 -8.52 8.37
C LEU A 221 5.34 -9.35 7.49
N SER A 222 4.81 -10.41 6.87
CA SER A 222 5.50 -11.30 5.93
C SER A 222 6.21 -10.53 4.83
N LEU A 223 5.53 -9.57 4.19
CA LEU A 223 6.13 -8.72 3.17
C LEU A 223 7.26 -7.87 3.76
N THR A 224 7.03 -7.24 4.93
CA THR A 224 8.06 -6.38 5.55
C THR A 224 9.28 -7.13 6.08
N THR A 225 9.16 -8.43 6.33
CA THR A 225 10.24 -9.27 6.83
C THR A 225 10.81 -10.21 5.78
N GLY A 226 10.27 -10.22 4.55
CA GLY A 226 10.69 -11.13 3.47
C GLY A 226 10.39 -12.61 3.73
N LEU A 227 9.40 -12.93 4.56
CA LEU A 227 9.05 -14.31 4.94
C LEU A 227 8.00 -14.89 3.98
N SER A 228 8.36 -15.17 2.73
CA SER A 228 7.40 -15.58 1.68
C SER A 228 6.55 -16.83 2.01
N SER A 229 6.99 -17.70 2.92
CA SER A 229 6.23 -18.88 3.37
C SER A 229 4.95 -18.53 4.14
N VAL A 230 4.93 -17.39 4.86
CA VAL A 230 3.75 -16.93 5.59
C VAL A 230 2.66 -16.49 4.63
N LEU A 231 3.04 -15.94 3.47
CA LEU A 231 2.10 -15.46 2.47
C LEU A 231 1.20 -16.59 1.94
N VAL A 232 1.75 -17.80 1.78
CA VAL A 232 0.99 -18.99 1.39
C VAL A 232 -0.08 -19.32 2.44
N GLY A 233 0.27 -19.28 3.72
CA GLY A 233 -0.70 -19.48 4.81
C GLY A 233 -1.81 -18.43 4.82
N VAL A 234 -1.49 -17.18 4.50
CA VAL A 234 -2.48 -16.09 4.42
C VAL A 234 -3.44 -16.28 3.25
N MET A 235 -2.96 -16.76 2.09
CA MET A 235 -3.82 -17.07 0.95
C MET A 235 -4.91 -18.09 1.32
N VAL A 236 -4.57 -19.06 2.16
CA VAL A 236 -5.50 -20.08 2.66
C VAL A 236 -6.50 -19.50 3.66
N ALA A 237 -6.05 -18.61 4.56
CA ALA A 237 -6.88 -18.08 5.64
C ALA A 237 -7.88 -16.99 5.20
N VAL A 238 -7.45 -16.06 4.33
CA VAL A 238 -8.27 -14.90 3.90
C VAL A 238 -9.22 -15.25 2.77
N ALA A 239 -8.94 -16.31 2.01
CA ALA A 239 -9.83 -16.88 1.00
C ALA A 239 -10.57 -15.82 0.15
N LEU A 240 -9.91 -15.19 -0.83
CA LEU A 240 -10.57 -14.27 -1.76
C LEU A 240 -11.28 -15.02 -2.90
N LEU A 241 -10.65 -16.06 -3.43
CA LEU A 241 -11.19 -16.80 -4.57
C LEU A 241 -12.45 -17.61 -4.20
N PRO A 242 -12.50 -18.40 -3.11
CA PRO A 242 -13.65 -19.27 -2.88
C PRO A 242 -14.97 -18.55 -2.59
N PRO A 243 -15.01 -17.44 -1.82
CA PRO A 243 -16.21 -16.61 -1.73
C PRO A 243 -16.59 -16.00 -3.09
N THR A 244 -15.62 -15.62 -3.93
CA THR A 244 -15.90 -15.11 -5.29
C THR A 244 -16.53 -16.20 -6.17
N ALA A 245 -15.96 -17.41 -6.17
CA ALA A 245 -16.48 -18.55 -6.92
C ALA A 245 -17.86 -19.00 -6.40
N THR A 246 -18.03 -19.01 -5.08
CA THR A 246 -19.33 -19.31 -4.43
C THR A 246 -20.38 -18.27 -4.82
N MET A 247 -20.03 -16.99 -4.79
CA MET A 247 -20.90 -15.91 -5.23
C MET A 247 -21.34 -16.12 -6.69
N GLY A 248 -20.41 -16.41 -7.60
CA GLY A 248 -20.74 -16.68 -8.99
C GLY A 248 -21.60 -17.92 -9.19
N LEU A 249 -21.23 -19.07 -8.60
CA LEU A 249 -22.03 -20.31 -8.66
C LEU A 249 -23.47 -20.09 -8.15
N MET A 250 -23.64 -19.35 -7.05
CA MET A 250 -24.96 -19.06 -6.49
C MET A 250 -25.76 -18.07 -7.36
N LEU A 251 -25.10 -17.11 -8.02
CA LEU A 251 -25.76 -16.26 -9.03
C LEU A 251 -26.23 -17.09 -10.23
N GLY A 252 -25.39 -18.01 -10.72
CA GLY A 252 -25.72 -18.88 -11.85
C GLY A 252 -26.90 -19.82 -11.56
N THR A 253 -27.01 -20.31 -10.33
CA THR A 253 -28.12 -21.20 -9.90
C THR A 253 -29.38 -20.46 -9.45
N GLY A 254 -29.39 -19.11 -9.49
CA GLY A 254 -30.54 -18.30 -9.06
C GLY A 254 -30.67 -18.11 -7.54
N ASN A 255 -29.72 -18.59 -6.74
CA ASN A 255 -29.68 -18.45 -5.28
C ASN A 255 -29.13 -17.09 -4.85
N PHE A 256 -29.84 -16.00 -5.17
CA PHE A 256 -29.39 -14.62 -4.92
C PHE A 256 -29.05 -14.35 -3.44
N ARG A 257 -29.77 -14.95 -2.49
CA ARG A 257 -29.50 -14.79 -1.05
C ARG A 257 -28.09 -15.29 -0.69
N LEU A 258 -27.73 -16.48 -1.15
CA LEU A 258 -26.43 -17.09 -0.89
C LEU A 258 -25.31 -16.36 -1.64
N ALA A 259 -25.58 -15.92 -2.87
CA ALA A 259 -24.65 -15.09 -3.63
C ALA A 259 -24.29 -13.80 -2.90
N VAL A 260 -25.29 -13.07 -2.40
CA VAL A 260 -25.07 -11.83 -1.63
C VAL A 260 -24.26 -12.11 -0.36
N ASN A 261 -24.53 -13.22 0.33
CA ASN A 261 -23.78 -13.56 1.53
C ASN A 261 -22.30 -13.88 1.23
N ALA A 262 -22.01 -14.63 0.18
CA ALA A 262 -20.63 -14.90 -0.25
C ALA A 262 -19.93 -13.61 -0.71
N GLY A 263 -20.64 -12.71 -1.39
CA GLY A 263 -20.13 -11.38 -1.75
C GLY A 263 -19.82 -10.50 -0.53
N LEU A 264 -20.65 -10.56 0.52
CA LEU A 264 -20.38 -9.86 1.78
C LEU A 264 -19.13 -10.43 2.47
N LEU A 265 -18.97 -11.76 2.52
CA LEU A 265 -17.77 -12.39 3.08
C LEU A 265 -16.50 -11.96 2.31
N LEU A 266 -16.56 -11.96 0.98
CA LEU A 266 -15.49 -11.44 0.12
C LEU A 266 -15.12 -10.00 0.49
N LEU A 267 -16.13 -9.13 0.62
CA LEU A 267 -15.93 -7.71 0.91
C LEU A 267 -15.32 -7.50 2.30
N ILE A 268 -15.77 -8.26 3.30
CA ILE A 268 -15.20 -8.26 4.66
C ILE A 268 -13.72 -8.64 4.60
N ASN A 269 -13.36 -9.70 3.86
CA ASN A 269 -11.98 -10.15 3.76
C ASN A 269 -11.09 -9.08 3.13
N ILE A 270 -11.56 -8.44 2.04
CA ILE A 270 -10.83 -7.33 1.40
C ILE A 270 -10.63 -6.18 2.39
N VAL A 271 -11.70 -5.72 3.05
CA VAL A 271 -11.65 -4.59 4.01
C VAL A 271 -10.74 -4.89 5.19
N CYS A 272 -10.88 -6.07 5.81
CA CYS A 272 -10.10 -6.45 6.98
C CYS A 272 -8.61 -6.56 6.65
N VAL A 273 -8.27 -7.17 5.51
CA VAL A 273 -6.88 -7.26 5.09
C VAL A 273 -6.29 -5.88 4.85
N ASN A 274 -7.00 -5.01 4.12
CA ASN A 274 -6.50 -3.66 3.87
C ASN A 274 -6.29 -2.87 5.16
N LEU A 275 -7.26 -2.94 6.08
CA LEU A 275 -7.16 -2.25 7.37
C LEU A 275 -6.00 -2.78 8.22
N ALA A 276 -5.89 -4.10 8.37
CA ALA A 276 -4.84 -4.72 9.18
C ALA A 276 -3.45 -4.53 8.58
N SER A 277 -3.30 -4.71 7.27
CA SER A 277 -2.04 -4.48 6.57
C SER A 277 -1.58 -3.04 6.72
N LYS A 278 -2.52 -2.08 6.64
CA LYS A 278 -2.21 -0.68 6.85
C LYS A 278 -1.71 -0.38 8.27
N VAL A 279 -2.34 -0.95 9.30
CA VAL A 279 -1.86 -0.81 10.69
C VAL A 279 -0.44 -1.33 10.82
N VAL A 280 -0.12 -2.48 10.23
CA VAL A 280 1.24 -3.04 10.26
C VAL A 280 2.24 -2.15 9.53
N PHE A 281 1.91 -1.64 8.35
CA PHE A 281 2.80 -0.72 7.61
C PHE A 281 3.09 0.55 8.40
N LEU A 282 2.10 1.07 9.13
CA LEU A 282 2.27 2.22 10.03
C LEU A 282 3.20 1.90 11.21
N LEU A 283 3.00 0.75 11.86
CA LEU A 283 3.86 0.30 12.96
C LEU A 283 5.31 0.06 12.51
N LYS A 284 5.50 -0.39 11.27
CA LYS A 284 6.83 -0.58 10.65
C LYS A 284 7.45 0.71 10.14
N GLY A 285 6.79 1.85 10.25
CA GLY A 285 7.32 3.15 9.83
C GLY A 285 7.45 3.32 8.32
N ILE A 286 6.70 2.54 7.52
CA ILE A 286 6.70 2.66 6.06
C ILE A 286 5.96 3.97 5.71
N GLN A 287 6.72 5.00 5.34
CA GLN A 287 6.20 6.35 5.09
C GLN A 287 6.53 6.87 3.67
N PRO A 288 5.78 7.87 3.17
CA PRO A 288 6.03 8.53 1.89
C PRO A 288 7.43 9.16 1.80
N ARG A 289 7.93 9.33 0.55
CA ARG A 289 9.36 9.59 0.24
C ARG A 289 9.74 11.04 0.47
N THR A 290 8.79 11.97 0.36
CA THR A 290 9.05 13.40 0.40
C THR A 290 8.28 14.07 1.52
N TRP A 291 8.92 15.03 2.20
CA TRP A 291 8.33 15.80 3.30
C TRP A 291 7.14 16.66 2.83
N LEU A 292 7.14 17.09 1.56
CA LEU A 292 6.01 17.75 0.89
C LEU A 292 4.78 16.83 0.68
N GLU A 293 5.00 15.52 0.55
CA GLU A 293 3.92 14.54 0.56
C GLU A 293 3.47 14.19 1.97
N LYS A 294 4.31 14.32 3.02
CA LYS A 294 3.95 13.92 4.40
C LYS A 294 2.70 14.63 4.94
N GLU A 295 2.49 15.92 4.67
CA GLU A 295 1.33 16.64 5.21
C GLU A 295 0.01 16.26 4.49
N LYS A 296 0.05 16.18 3.15
CA LYS A 296 -1.08 15.70 2.32
C LYS A 296 -1.34 14.20 2.54
N ALA A 297 -0.29 13.40 2.63
CA ALA A 297 -0.35 11.97 2.85
C ALA A 297 -0.77 11.65 4.28
N ARG A 298 -0.41 12.42 5.31
CA ARG A 298 -0.91 12.19 6.68
C ARG A 298 -2.42 12.44 6.76
N ARG A 299 -2.92 13.52 6.15
CA ARG A 299 -4.38 13.78 6.07
C ARG A 299 -5.10 12.72 5.24
N ALA A 300 -4.59 12.40 4.06
CA ALA A 300 -5.16 11.37 3.20
C ALA A 300 -5.12 9.99 3.89
N MET A 301 -4.01 9.65 4.55
CA MET A 301 -3.82 8.41 5.29
C MET A 301 -4.84 8.28 6.42
N VAL A 302 -5.03 9.33 7.24
CA VAL A 302 -6.06 9.35 8.29
C VAL A 302 -7.45 9.18 7.68
N ILE A 303 -7.80 9.96 6.64
CA ILE A 303 -9.08 9.84 5.94
C ILE A 303 -9.29 8.41 5.42
N TYR A 304 -8.27 7.79 4.82
CA TYR A 304 -8.36 6.42 4.33
C TYR A 304 -8.50 5.39 5.45
N VAL A 305 -7.81 5.53 6.59
CA VAL A 305 -8.06 4.65 7.76
C VAL A 305 -9.50 4.79 8.20
N LEU A 306 -9.99 6.03 8.29
CA LEU A 306 -11.36 6.35 8.66
C LEU A 306 -12.37 5.73 7.69
N VAL A 307 -12.12 5.83 6.38
CA VAL A 307 -12.97 5.22 5.34
C VAL A 307 -13.02 3.70 5.48
N TRP A 308 -11.87 3.02 5.61
CA TRP A 308 -11.85 1.56 5.79
C TRP A 308 -12.50 1.13 7.11
N LEU A 309 -12.28 1.88 8.19
CA LEU A 309 -12.86 1.62 9.49
C LEU A 309 -14.38 1.83 9.49
N VAL A 310 -14.87 2.92 8.89
CA VAL A 310 -16.31 3.18 8.69
C VAL A 310 -16.93 2.10 7.82
N THR A 311 -16.27 1.72 6.73
CA THR A 311 -16.74 0.62 5.85
C THR A 311 -16.85 -0.69 6.64
N LEU A 312 -15.85 -1.00 7.47
CA LEU A 312 -15.89 -2.18 8.34
C LEU A 312 -17.04 -2.09 9.37
N LEU A 313 -17.25 -0.95 10.00
CA LEU A 313 -18.35 -0.74 10.94
C LEU A 313 -19.73 -0.89 10.27
N ILE A 314 -19.89 -0.37 9.05
CA ILE A 314 -21.10 -0.55 8.24
C ILE A 314 -21.32 -2.03 7.93
N LEU A 315 -20.27 -2.77 7.54
CA LEU A 315 -20.37 -4.21 7.29
C LEU A 315 -20.75 -4.98 8.56
N ILE A 316 -20.11 -4.68 9.69
CA ILE A 316 -20.46 -5.28 10.99
C ILE A 316 -21.90 -4.97 11.37
N PHE A 317 -22.36 -3.73 11.13
CA PHE A 317 -23.75 -3.35 11.36
C PHE A 317 -24.72 -4.14 10.47
N ILE A 318 -24.38 -4.34 9.19
CA ILE A 318 -25.18 -5.18 8.27
C ILE A 318 -25.26 -6.62 8.78
N ILE A 319 -24.14 -7.19 9.28
CA ILE A 319 -24.12 -8.53 9.88
C ILE A 319 -25.06 -8.58 11.09
N PHE A 320 -24.94 -7.61 12.00
CA PHE A 320 -25.77 -7.54 13.21
C PHE A 320 -27.25 -7.40 12.87
N SER A 321 -27.59 -6.45 12.00
CA SER A 321 -28.94 -6.19 11.53
C SER A 321 -29.58 -7.45 10.93
N ARG A 322 -28.84 -8.17 10.08
CA ARG A 322 -29.31 -9.44 9.50
C ARG A 322 -29.46 -10.56 10.53
N ARG A 323 -28.58 -10.62 11.53
CA ARG A 323 -28.69 -11.60 12.63
C ARG A 323 -29.91 -11.34 13.50
N THR A 324 -30.28 -10.07 13.72
CA THR A 324 -31.47 -9.67 14.48
C THR A 324 -32.79 -9.75 13.70
N LEU A 325 -32.76 -9.63 12.36
CA LEU A 325 -33.93 -9.75 11.48
C LEU A 325 -34.21 -11.20 11.02
N GLY A 326 -33.25 -12.11 11.25
CA GLY A 326 -33.33 -13.52 10.88
C GLY A 326 -33.70 -14.48 12.02
N SER A 327 -34.07 -13.95 13.19
CA SER A 327 -34.61 -14.70 14.33
C SER A 327 -36.12 -14.50 14.47
#